data_AF-F0FB71-F1
#
_entry.id   AF-F0FB71-F1
#
_cell.length_a   1.000
_cell.length_b   1.000
_cell.length_c   1.000
_cell.angle_alpha   90.00
_cell.angle_beta   90.00
_cell.angle_gamma   90.00
#
_symmetry.space_group_name_H-M   'P 1'
#
loop_
_entity.id
_entity.type
_entity.pdbx_description
1 polymer ?
#
loop_
_entity_poly.entity_id
_entity_poly.type
_entity_poly.pdbx_seq_one_letter_code
_entity_poly.pdbx_strand_id
1 'polypeptide(L)'
;MGILRYKSTIPNDKPEWLLRLQLAISNIYSLRGIEDTEEEWQKLKDFVDWFVHKLYIRKDITVRSEIGTDLISEDGQRQLLIKRNGKLIQTYYIQK
;
A
#
# COMPACT_ATOMS: atom_id res chain seq x y z
N MET A 1 -10.64 -16.39 2.79
CA MET A 1 -9.84 -15.23 3.26
C MET A 1 -8.39 -15.46 2.89
N GLY A 2 -7.75 -14.50 2.23
CA GLY A 2 -6.33 -14.60 1.91
C GLY A 2 -5.50 -13.70 2.81
N ILE A 3 -4.19 -13.97 2.85
CA ILE A 3 -3.25 -13.16 3.62
C ILE A 3 -2.76 -12.03 2.72
N LEU A 4 -3.02 -10.78 3.13
CA LEU A 4 -2.48 -9.63 2.44
C LEU A 4 -0.95 -9.64 2.61
N ARG A 5 -0.24 -9.84 1.51
CA ARG A 5 1.21 -9.77 1.47
C ARG A 5 1.65 -8.58 0.65
N TYR A 6 2.91 -8.22 0.82
CA TYR A 6 3.53 -7.16 0.03
C TYR A 6 4.89 -7.59 -0.49
N LYS A 7 5.26 -7.04 -1.64
CA LYS A 7 6.57 -7.14 -2.25
C LYS A 7 7.12 -5.73 -2.41
N SER A 8 8.26 -5.45 -1.79
CA SER A 8 8.97 -4.18 -1.99
C SER A 8 10.06 -4.36 -3.04
N THR A 9 10.14 -3.46 -4.00
CA THR A 9 11.20 -3.42 -5.02
C THR A 9 12.46 -2.70 -4.53
N ILE A 10 12.36 -1.96 -3.43
CA ILE A 10 13.47 -1.22 -2.81
C ILE A 10 14.06 -2.02 -1.63
N PRO A 11 15.31 -2.49 -1.71
CA PRO A 11 15.91 -3.34 -0.67
C PRO A 11 16.53 -2.57 0.51
N ASN A 12 17.27 -1.47 0.29
CA ASN A 12 18.12 -0.86 1.33
C ASN A 12 17.62 0.47 1.92
N ASP A 13 16.76 1.22 1.23
CA ASP A 13 16.36 2.59 1.63
C ASP A 13 14.84 2.74 1.66
N LYS A 14 14.17 1.90 2.45
CA LYS A 14 12.74 2.07 2.69
C LYS A 14 12.53 3.34 3.50
N PRO A 15 11.79 4.34 2.98
CA PRO A 15 11.54 5.56 3.74
C PRO A 15 10.64 5.24 4.94
N GLU A 16 10.81 5.99 6.03
CA GLU A 16 10.06 5.75 7.29
C GLU A 16 8.55 5.68 7.06
N TRP A 17 8.01 6.55 6.21
CA TRP A 17 6.58 6.56 5.91
C TRP A 17 6.09 5.24 5.31
N LEU A 18 6.92 4.55 4.52
CA LEU A 18 6.57 3.27 3.91
C LEU A 18 6.53 2.16 4.95
N LEU A 19 7.45 2.18 5.91
CA LEU A 19 7.45 1.26 7.05
C LEU A 19 6.21 1.47 7.92
N ARG A 20 5.86 2.74 8.20
CA ARG A 20 4.64 3.09 8.95
C ARG A 20 3.38 2.65 8.20
N LEU A 21 3.33 2.81 6.87
CA LEU A 21 2.23 2.31 6.05
C LEU A 21 2.11 0.79 6.12
N GLN A 22 3.23 0.07 5.96
CA GLN A 22 3.27 -1.39 6.09
C GLN A 22 2.74 -1.86 7.44
N LEU A 23 3.18 -1.21 8.53
CA LEU A 23 2.74 -1.54 9.88
C LEU A 23 1.24 -1.26 10.07
N ALA A 24 0.74 -0.13 9.58
CA ALA A 24 -0.67 0.24 9.70
C ALA A 24 -1.57 -0.75 8.95
N ILE A 25 -1.22 -1.10 7.71
CA ILE A 25 -1.92 -2.12 6.92
C ILE A 25 -1.84 -3.48 7.63
N SER A 26 -0.67 -3.87 8.13
CA SER A 26 -0.53 -5.12 8.88
C SER A 26 -1.42 -5.14 10.12
N ASN A 27 -1.53 -4.05 10.88
CA ASN A 27 -2.42 -4.02 12.05
C ASN A 27 -3.90 -4.19 11.68
N ILE A 28 -4.34 -3.61 10.55
CA ILE A 28 -5.73 -3.69 10.10
C ILE A 28 -6.05 -5.08 9.55
N TYR A 29 -5.17 -5.62 8.70
CA TYR A 29 -5.47 -6.81 7.90
C TYR A 29 -4.82 -8.10 8.41
N SER A 30 -3.86 -8.05 9.34
CA SER A 30 -3.23 -9.28 9.88
C SER A 30 -4.18 -10.08 10.78
N LEU A 31 -5.18 -9.46 11.39
CA LEU A 31 -6.18 -10.14 12.23
C LEU A 31 -7.43 -10.53 11.44
N ARG A 32 -7.89 -9.65 10.55
CA ARG A 32 -9.13 -9.83 9.79
C ARG A 32 -8.94 -10.63 8.50
N GLY A 33 -7.72 -10.64 7.95
CA GLY A 33 -7.49 -11.04 6.57
C GLY A 33 -8.13 -10.04 5.59
N ILE A 34 -7.96 -10.30 4.30
CA ILE A 34 -8.62 -9.53 3.25
C ILE A 34 -9.31 -10.50 2.29
N GLU A 35 -10.49 -10.11 1.83
CA GLU A 35 -11.23 -10.81 0.79
C GLU A 35 -10.86 -10.24 -0.58
N ASP A 36 -10.83 -11.09 -1.60
CA ASP A 36 -10.48 -10.67 -2.96
C ASP A 36 -11.68 -10.01 -3.68
N THR A 37 -12.34 -9.08 -2.98
CA THR A 37 -13.52 -8.34 -3.45
C THR A 37 -13.15 -6.90 -3.78
N GLU A 38 -13.85 -6.30 -4.73
CA GLU A 38 -13.54 -4.94 -5.20
C GLU A 38 -13.61 -3.92 -4.06
N GLU A 39 -14.61 -4.09 -3.20
CA GLU A 39 -14.88 -3.23 -2.05
C GLU A 39 -13.71 -3.23 -1.06
N GLU A 40 -13.13 -4.39 -0.74
CA GLU A 40 -12.00 -4.48 0.18
C GLU A 40 -10.72 -3.88 -0.42
N TRP A 41 -10.51 -4.08 -1.72
CA TRP A 41 -9.41 -3.45 -2.46
C TRP A 41 -9.57 -1.94 -2.57
N GLN A 42 -10.80 -1.46 -2.77
CA GLN A 42 -11.12 -0.04 -2.80
C GLN A 42 -10.89 0.61 -1.42
N LYS A 43 -11.30 -0.06 -0.33
CA LYS A 43 -11.01 0.39 1.04
C LYS A 43 -9.52 0.43 1.33
N LEU A 44 -8.77 -0.57 0.88
CA LEU A 44 -7.31 -0.56 1.01
C LEU A 44 -6.71 0.63 0.25
N LYS A 45 -7.14 0.86 -0.99
CA LYS A 45 -6.68 2.01 -1.79
C LYS A 45 -7.01 3.34 -1.10
N ASP A 46 -8.23 3.51 -0.61
CA ASP A 46 -8.69 4.71 0.08
C ASP A 46 -7.86 4.98 1.36
N PHE A 47 -7.59 3.93 2.13
CA PHE A 47 -6.72 4.00 3.29
C PHE A 47 -5.29 4.45 2.93
N VAL A 48 -4.71 3.90 1.86
CA VAL A 48 -3.37 4.32 1.41
C VAL A 48 -3.39 5.77 0.90
N ASP A 49 -4.40 6.16 0.14
CA ASP A 49 -4.55 7.53 -0.39
C ASP A 49 -4.68 8.55 0.74
N TRP A 50 -5.53 8.26 1.73
CA TRP A 50 -5.65 9.04 2.95
C TRP A 50 -4.31 9.12 3.71
N PHE A 51 -3.60 7.99 3.86
CA PHE A 51 -2.31 7.97 4.53
C PHE A 51 -1.30 8.87 3.81
N VAL A 52 -1.21 8.75 2.48
CA VAL A 52 -0.35 9.58 1.62
C VAL A 52 -0.70 11.05 1.74
N HIS A 53 -1.99 11.41 1.70
CA HIS A 53 -2.44 12.78 1.91
C HIS A 53 -2.01 13.32 3.28
N LYS A 54 -2.11 12.51 4.33
CA LYS A 54 -1.64 12.87 5.68
C LYS A 54 -0.13 13.05 5.75
N LEU A 55 0.66 12.33 4.94
CA LEU A 55 2.11 12.53 4.86
C LEU A 55 2.44 13.92 4.31
N TYR A 56 1.73 14.40 3.30
CA TYR A 56 1.95 15.74 2.73
C TYR A 56 1.56 16.87 3.69
N ILE A 57 0.54 16.65 4.52
CA ILE A 57 0.07 17.66 5.50
C ILE A 57 0.95 17.67 6.76
N ARG A 58 1.51 16.52 7.17
CA ARG A 58 2.34 16.44 8.37
C ARG A 58 3.69 17.12 8.15
N LYS A 59 3.93 18.22 8.87
CA LYS A 59 5.24 18.91 8.92
C LYS A 59 6.40 18.03 9.43
N ASP A 60 6.09 16.95 10.13
CA ASP A 60 7.07 16.04 10.74
C ASP A 60 7.73 15.09 9.72
N ILE A 61 7.07 14.83 8.59
CA ILE A 61 7.58 13.92 7.54
C ILE A 61 7.70 14.71 6.25
N THR A 62 8.93 15.09 5.87
CA THR A 62 9.15 15.83 4.61
C THR A 62 9.12 14.87 3.41
N VAL A 63 7.92 14.50 2.94
CA VAL A 63 7.77 13.75 1.69
C VAL A 63 7.90 14.72 0.50
N ARG A 64 9.10 14.84 -0.06
CA ARG A 64 9.36 15.61 -1.30
C ARG A 64 9.06 14.82 -2.58
N SER A 65 8.62 13.57 -2.45
CA SER A 65 8.36 12.68 -3.58
C SER A 65 6.87 12.59 -3.84
N GLU A 66 6.47 12.46 -5.10
CA GLU A 66 5.10 12.15 -5.48
C GLU A 66 4.82 10.68 -5.18
N ILE A 67 3.79 10.38 -4.40
CA ILE A 67 3.39 9.00 -4.10
C ILE A 67 2.06 8.75 -4.81
N GLY A 68 2.04 7.77 -5.70
CA GLY A 68 0.87 7.34 -6.45
C GLY A 68 0.43 5.94 -6.04
N THR A 69 -0.88 5.68 -6.13
CA THR A 69 -1.46 4.35 -5.92
C THR A 69 -2.27 3.92 -7.13
N ASP A 70 -1.99 2.74 -7.65
CA ASP A 70 -2.72 2.14 -8.78
C ASP A 70 -3.28 0.79 -8.35
N LEU A 71 -4.59 0.59 -8.55
CA LEU A 71 -5.21 -0.71 -8.39
C LEU A 71 -5.28 -1.38 -9.76
N ILE A 72 -4.64 -2.53 -9.90
CA ILE A 72 -4.66 -3.33 -11.12
C ILE A 72 -5.33 -4.68 -10.86
N SER A 73 -5.96 -5.23 -11.89
CA SER A 73 -6.54 -6.58 -11.88
C SER A 73 -5.87 -7.36 -13.00
N GLU A 74 -4.83 -8.13 -12.68
CA GLU A 74 -4.14 -8.99 -13.65
C GLU A 74 -4.49 -10.45 -13.36
N ASP A 75 -4.90 -11.18 -14.40
CA ASP A 75 -5.17 -12.63 -14.35
C ASP A 75 -6.19 -13.05 -13.27
N GLY A 76 -7.18 -12.19 -13.01
CA GLY A 76 -8.17 -12.42 -11.95
C GLY A 76 -7.65 -12.20 -10.52
N GLN A 77 -6.41 -11.72 -10.36
CA GLN A 77 -5.84 -11.30 -9.09
C GLN A 77 -5.72 -9.78 -9.06
N ARG A 78 -6.36 -9.18 -8.07
CA ARG A 78 -6.22 -7.74 -7.80
C ARG A 78 -4.92 -7.49 -7.05
N GLN A 79 -4.27 -6.38 -7.39
CA GLN A 79 -3.03 -5.95 -6.76
C GLN A 79 -3.03 -4.43 -6.62
N LEU A 80 -2.55 -3.94 -5.47
CA LEU A 80 -2.37 -2.51 -5.22
C LEU A 80 -0.89 -2.16 -5.36
N LEU A 81 -0.58 -1.34 -6.37
CA LEU A 81 0.74 -0.84 -6.67
C LEU A 81 0.94 0.52 -6.00
N ILE A 82 2.08 0.68 -5.34
CA ILE A 82 2.52 1.95 -4.76
C ILE A 82 3.76 2.41 -5.53
N LYS A 83 3.63 3.60 -6.13
CA LYS A 83 4.68 4.25 -6.90
C LYS A 83 5.19 5.47 -6.14
N ARG A 84 6.49 5.72 -6.24
CA ARG A 84 7.14 6.94 -5.76
C ARG A 84 7.89 7.59 -6.92
N ASN A 85 7.53 8.82 -7.27
CA ASN A 85 8.00 9.54 -8.46
C ASN A 85 7.84 8.68 -9.73
N GLY A 86 6.67 8.06 -9.91
CA GLY A 86 6.39 7.14 -11.02
C GLY A 86 7.06 5.76 -10.95
N LYS A 87 8.01 5.52 -10.04
CA LYS A 87 8.69 4.22 -9.89
C LYS A 87 7.94 3.31 -8.94
N LEU A 88 7.66 2.07 -9.35
CA LEU A 88 7.07 1.05 -8.49
C LEU A 88 8.02 0.69 -7.35
N ILE A 89 7.62 0.99 -6.12
CA ILE A 89 8.41 0.68 -4.92
C ILE A 89 7.81 -0.44 -4.09
N GLN A 90 6.50 -0.66 -4.19
CA GLN A 90 5.81 -1.69 -3.44
C GLN A 90 4.53 -2.16 -4.13
N THR A 91 4.27 -3.45 -4.05
CA THR A 91 3.05 -4.09 -4.54
C THR A 91 2.41 -4.88 -3.41
N TYR A 92 1.11 -4.72 -3.22
CA TYR A 92 0.30 -5.51 -2.31
C TYR A 92 -0.54 -6.49 -3.12
N TYR A 93 -0.60 -7.74 -2.67
CA TYR A 93 -1.32 -8.83 -3.31
C TYR A 93 -1.89 -9.76 -2.24
N ILE A 94 -2.96 -10.46 -2.60
CA ILE A 94 -3.54 -11.48 -1.74
C ILE A 94 -2.84 -12.80 -2.02
N GLN A 95 -2.17 -13.35 -1.01
CA GLN A 95 -1.66 -14.72 -1.08
C GLN A 95 -2.74 -15.66 -0.54
N LYS A 96 -3.23 -16.55 -1.41
CA LYS A 96 -4.10 -17.67 -1.03
C LYS A 96 -3.29 -18.85 -0.52
#